data_AF-A0AA50Q948-F1
#
_entry.id   AF-A0AA50Q948-F1
#
_cell.length_a   1.000
_cell.length_b   1.000
_cell.length_c   1.000
_cell.angle_alpha   90.00
_cell.angle_beta   90.00
_cell.angle_gamma   90.00
#
_symmetry.space_group_name_H-M   'P 1'
#
loop_
_entity.id
_entity.type
_entity.pdbx_description
1 polymer ?
#
loop_
_entity_poly.entity_id
_entity_poly.type
_entity_poly.pdbx_seq_one_letter_code
_entity_poly.pdbx_strand_id
1 'polypeptide(L)'
;MAQLDIINDPKNGKWRRVRKDVALVAYSRGEDVLFCPCKLYPFGPWQPGVVRRHEDKHDETAIQRFTRLCGEILQAYPEPECGRYLHYYVRVHPASFGLKTRPEETLHL
;
A
#
# COMPACT_ATOMS: atom_id res chain seq x y z
N MET A 1 9.80 1.95 19.43
CA MET A 1 9.06 3.09 18.83
C MET A 1 8.03 2.51 17.88
N ALA A 2 6.77 2.46 18.29
CA ALA A 2 5.68 1.79 17.58
C ALA A 2 4.81 2.81 16.83
N GLN A 3 4.09 2.34 15.80
CA GLN A 3 2.84 2.93 15.27
C GLN A 3 2.96 3.95 14.11
N LEU A 4 3.55 3.54 12.97
CA LEU A 4 3.37 4.24 11.67
C LEU A 4 2.79 3.32 10.57
N ASP A 5 2.25 2.16 10.95
CA ASP A 5 1.75 1.20 9.96
C ASP A 5 0.30 1.43 9.57
N ILE A 6 -0.47 2.25 10.28
CA ILE A 6 -1.89 2.48 9.97
C ILE A 6 -2.18 3.98 9.88
N ILE A 7 -2.79 4.39 8.77
CA ILE A 7 -3.24 5.75 8.50
C ILE A 7 -4.76 5.75 8.53
N ASN A 8 -5.34 6.64 9.32
CA ASN A 8 -6.78 6.87 9.35
C ASN A 8 -7.06 8.20 8.63
N ASP A 9 -7.57 8.14 7.41
CA ASP A 9 -8.03 9.32 6.69
C ASP A 9 -9.56 9.44 6.79
N PRO A 10 -10.12 10.58 7.23
CA PRO A 10 -11.56 10.75 7.38
C PRO A 10 -12.36 10.55 6.08
N LYS A 11 -11.75 10.78 4.91
CA LYS A 11 -12.42 10.71 3.60
C LYS A 11 -12.17 9.38 2.89
N ASN A 12 -10.96 8.84 3.02
CA ASN A 12 -10.46 7.69 2.27
C ASN A 12 -10.43 6.41 3.12
N GLY A 13 -10.70 6.50 4.43
CA GLY A 13 -10.78 5.37 5.35
C GLY A 13 -9.43 4.97 5.94
N LYS A 14 -9.35 3.73 6.41
CA LYS A 14 -8.15 3.18 7.07
C LYS A 14 -7.23 2.48 6.08
N TRP A 15 -5.94 2.77 6.14
CA TRP A 15 -4.91 2.24 5.26
C TRP A 15 -3.78 1.66 6.09
N ARG A 16 -3.24 0.51 5.69
CA ARG A 16 -2.11 -0.12 6.37
C ARG A 16 -0.90 -0.19 5.45
N ARG A 17 0.26 0.22 5.94
CA ARG A 17 1.54 0.12 5.26
C ARG A 17 1.89 -1.35 5.04
N VAL A 18 2.34 -1.68 3.85
CA VAL A 18 2.78 -3.02 3.47
C VAL A 18 4.05 -2.97 2.65
N ARG A 19 4.67 -4.13 2.51
CA ARG A 19 5.79 -4.32 1.58
C ARG A 19 5.30 -4.34 0.13
N LYS A 20 6.23 -4.10 -0.81
CA LYS A 20 5.94 -4.04 -2.25
C LYS A 20 5.32 -5.32 -2.81
N ASP A 21 5.78 -6.49 -2.35
CA ASP A 21 5.24 -7.81 -2.74
C ASP A 21 3.76 -7.95 -2.38
N VAL A 22 3.40 -7.57 -1.15
CA VAL A 22 2.01 -7.59 -0.68
C VAL A 22 1.15 -6.58 -1.45
N ALA A 23 1.68 -5.38 -1.69
CA ALA A 23 1.00 -4.36 -2.48
C ALA A 23 0.75 -4.82 -3.92
N LEU A 24 1.72 -5.49 -4.54
CA LEU A 24 1.58 -6.03 -5.89
C LEU A 24 0.49 -7.11 -5.96
N VAL A 25 0.43 -8.01 -4.97
CA VAL A 25 -0.61 -9.04 -4.88
C VAL A 25 -2.00 -8.42 -4.68
N ALA A 26 -2.12 -7.38 -3.84
CA ALA A 26 -3.38 -6.66 -3.69
C ALA A 26 -3.78 -5.97 -5.00
N TYR A 27 -2.83 -5.29 -5.65
CA TYR A 27 -3.06 -4.63 -6.94
C TYR A 27 -3.50 -5.63 -8.02
N SER A 28 -2.85 -6.79 -8.15
CA SER A 28 -3.21 -7.79 -9.17
C SER A 28 -4.60 -8.40 -8.95
N ARG A 29 -5.11 -8.40 -7.72
CA ARG A 29 -6.48 -8.80 -7.38
C ARG A 29 -7.52 -7.72 -7.68
N GLY A 30 -7.09 -6.54 -8.11
CA GLY A 30 -7.94 -5.37 -8.31
C GLY A 30 -8.37 -4.72 -6.99
N GLU A 31 -7.55 -4.82 -5.94
CA GLU A 31 -7.74 -4.07 -4.70
C GLU A 31 -7.12 -2.66 -4.81
N ASP A 32 -7.56 -1.75 -3.94
CA ASP A 32 -7.00 -0.40 -3.88
C ASP A 32 -5.62 -0.41 -3.21
N VAL A 33 -4.63 0.15 -3.92
CA VAL A 33 -3.27 0.35 -3.41
C VAL A 33 -2.91 1.82 -3.46
N LEU A 34 -2.44 2.33 -2.33
CA LEU A 34 -1.95 3.70 -2.18
C LEU A 34 -0.43 3.72 -2.29
N PHE A 35 0.09 4.54 -3.19
CA PHE A 35 1.51 4.73 -3.47
C PHE A 35 1.95 6.10 -2.98
N CYS A 36 2.96 6.17 -2.12
CA CYS A 36 3.39 7.43 -1.49
C CYS A 36 4.93 7.53 -1.47
N PRO A 37 5.55 8.65 -1.89
CA PRO A 37 6.98 8.87 -1.69
C PRO A 37 7.38 8.76 -0.21
N CYS A 38 8.51 8.12 0.08
CA CYS A 38 8.82 7.66 1.44
C CYS A 38 9.04 8.77 2.47
N LYS A 39 9.39 9.99 2.04
CA LYS A 39 9.54 11.15 2.94
C LYS A 39 8.27 11.99 3.05
N LEU A 40 7.23 11.64 2.28
CA LEU A 40 5.92 12.28 2.36
C LEU A 40 4.98 11.46 3.23
N TYR A 41 3.97 12.14 3.78
CA TYR A 41 2.91 11.51 4.55
C TYR A 41 1.63 11.43 3.72
N PRO A 42 0.96 10.27 3.62
CA PRO A 42 -0.26 10.13 2.82
C PRO A 42 -1.39 11.05 3.26
N PHE A 43 -2.17 11.53 2.29
CA PHE A 43 -3.29 12.46 2.48
C PHE A 43 -2.96 13.84 3.12
N GLY A 44 -1.69 14.24 3.18
CA GLY A 44 -1.28 15.64 3.41
C GLY A 44 -1.73 16.69 2.36
N PRO A 45 -1.38 17.97 2.54
CA PRO A 45 -1.84 19.06 1.67
C PRO A 45 -1.17 19.14 0.28
N TRP A 46 0.00 18.52 0.06
CA TRP A 46 0.79 18.67 -1.18
C TRP A 46 0.98 17.35 -1.95
N GLN A 47 -0.15 16.75 -2.34
CA GLN A 47 -0.32 15.52 -3.14
C GLN A 47 0.46 14.28 -2.65
N PRO A 48 -0.13 13.47 -1.75
CA PRO A 48 0.66 12.76 -0.75
C PRO A 48 0.51 11.23 -0.87
N GLY A 49 -0.27 10.76 -1.82
CA GLY A 49 -0.29 9.36 -2.20
C GLY A 49 -1.36 9.11 -3.25
N VAL A 50 -1.02 8.34 -4.28
CA VAL A 50 -1.92 8.03 -5.38
C VAL A 50 -2.59 6.70 -5.11
N VAL A 51 -3.92 6.68 -5.05
CA VAL A 51 -4.68 5.43 -4.98
C VAL A 51 -4.87 4.92 -6.40
N ARG A 52 -4.41 3.69 -6.67
CA ARG A 52 -4.63 2.98 -7.92
C ARG A 52 -5.22 1.61 -7.66
N ARG A 53 -6.07 1.20 -8.59
CA ARG A 53 -6.66 -0.13 -8.66
C ARG A 53 -6.35 -0.71 -10.03
N HIS A 54 -6.15 -2.02 -10.09
CA HIS A 54 -6.10 -2.72 -11.36
C HIS A 54 -7.53 -3.13 -11.77
N GLU A 55 -8.00 -2.66 -12.92
CA GLU A 55 -9.39 -2.91 -13.35
C GLU A 55 -9.56 -4.31 -13.98
N ASP A 56 -8.51 -4.83 -14.61
CA ASP A 56 -8.53 -6.14 -15.28
C ASP A 56 -8.06 -7.27 -14.35
N LYS A 57 -8.98 -7.96 -13.68
CA LYS A 57 -8.65 -9.00 -12.67
C LYS A 57 -7.91 -10.26 -13.19
N HIS A 58 -7.62 -10.33 -14.49
CA HIS A 58 -7.01 -11.50 -15.15
C HIS A 58 -5.86 -11.16 -16.12
N ASP A 59 -5.31 -9.95 -16.04
CA ASP A 59 -4.23 -9.53 -16.93
C ASP A 59 -2.84 -9.90 -16.36
N GLU A 60 -2.08 -10.72 -17.08
CA GLU A 60 -0.68 -11.05 -16.75
C GLU A 60 0.22 -9.80 -16.74
N THR A 61 -0.23 -8.68 -17.31
CA THR A 61 0.50 -7.40 -17.31
C THR A 61 0.39 -6.61 -16.02
N ALA A 62 -0.33 -7.08 -14.98
CA ALA A 62 -0.47 -6.37 -13.70
C ALA A 62 0.89 -5.98 -13.08
N ILE A 63 1.90 -6.85 -13.20
CA ILE A 63 3.28 -6.59 -12.71
C ILE A 63 3.93 -5.45 -13.49
N GLN A 64 3.80 -5.45 -14.82
CA GLN A 64 4.36 -4.42 -15.69
C GLN A 64 3.69 -3.06 -15.43
N ARG A 65 2.36 -3.05 -15.33
CA ARG A 65 1.57 -1.85 -15.01
C ARG A 65 1.93 -1.29 -13.63
N PHE A 66 2.04 -2.15 -12.61
CA PHE A 66 2.45 -1.75 -11.26
C PHE A 66 3.85 -1.13 -11.25
N THR A 67 4.79 -1.76 -11.95
CA THR A 67 6.19 -1.28 -12.02
C THR A 67 6.28 0.05 -12.75
N ARG A 68 5.54 0.20 -13.86
CA ARG A 68 5.42 1.46 -14.60
C ARG A 68 4.85 2.58 -13.71
N LEU A 69 3.76 2.32 -13.00
CA LEU A 69 3.16 3.26 -12.05
C LEU A 69 4.15 3.72 -10.98
N CYS A 70 4.98 2.81 -10.45
CA CYS A 70 6.02 3.20 -9.49
C CYS A 70 7.00 4.21 -10.09
N GLY A 71 7.42 3.99 -11.34
CA GLY A 71 8.33 4.88 -12.06
C GLY A 71 7.70 6.26 -12.33
N GLU A 72 6.47 6.28 -12.84
CA GLU A 72 5.73 7.51 -13.14
C GLU A 72 5.53 8.37 -11.88
N ILE A 73 5.19 7.75 -10.75
CA ILE A 73 5.03 8.47 -9.48
C ILE A 73 6.38 9.04 -9.03
N LEU A 74 7.45 8.24 -9.01
CA LEU A 74 8.76 8.75 -8.60
C LEU A 74 9.27 9.88 -9.52
N GLN A 75 8.97 9.85 -10.82
CA GLN A 75 9.29 10.93 -11.75
C GLN A 75 8.49 12.21 -11.49
N ALA A 76 7.24 12.10 -11.05
CA ALA A 76 6.41 13.25 -10.68
C ALA A 76 6.87 13.95 -9.39
N TYR A 77 7.67 13.26 -8.55
CA TYR A 77 8.25 13.80 -7.32
C TYR A 77 9.79 13.72 -7.38
N PRO A 78 10.44 14.48 -8.28
CA PRO A 78 11.89 14.37 -8.53
C PRO A 78 12.75 14.96 -7.41
N GLU A 79 12.17 15.78 -6.53
CA GLU A 79 12.88 16.43 -5.44
C GLU A 79 13.42 15.41 -4.42
N PRO A 80 14.70 15.50 -4.01
CA PRO A 80 15.29 14.61 -3.01
C PRO A 80 14.59 14.67 -1.64
N GLU A 81 13.79 15.71 -1.42
CA GLU A 81 12.92 15.93 -0.26
C GLU A 81 11.75 14.94 -0.21
N CYS A 82 11.32 14.40 -1.34
CA CYS A 82 10.25 13.40 -1.45
C CYS A 82 10.75 11.96 -1.24
N GLY A 83 12.06 11.75 -1.37
CA GLY A 83 12.73 10.46 -1.20
C GLY A 83 12.84 9.65 -2.49
N ARG A 84 13.69 8.61 -2.48
CA ARG A 84 14.00 7.79 -3.67
C ARG A 84 13.18 6.51 -3.80
N TYR A 85 12.26 6.28 -2.87
CA TYR A 85 11.49 5.05 -2.75
C TYR A 85 10.02 5.34 -2.46
N LEU A 86 9.16 4.36 -2.72
CA LEU A 86 7.74 4.42 -2.40
C LEU A 86 7.43 3.59 -1.15
N HIS A 87 6.56 4.13 -0.32
CA HIS A 87 5.76 3.37 0.63
C HIS A 87 4.44 2.96 -0.04
N TYR A 88 3.98 1.77 0.32
CA TYR A 88 2.76 1.18 -0.22
C TYR A 88 1.78 0.93 0.92
N TYR A 89 0.50 1.20 0.68
CA TYR A 89 -0.55 0.93 1.65
C TYR A 89 -1.73 0.24 0.98
N VAL A 90 -2.38 -0.65 1.72
CA VAL A 90 -3.60 -1.34 1.31
C VAL A 90 -4.74 -0.96 2.24
N ARG A 91 -5.97 -0.98 1.73
CA ARG A 91 -7.14 -0.60 2.52
C ARG A 91 -7.40 -1.64 3.61
N VAL A 92 -7.65 -1.17 4.83
CA VAL A 92 -8.06 -2.03 5.94
C VAL A 92 -9.58 -2.14 5.90
N HIS A 93 -10.08 -3.23 5.35
CA HIS A 93 -11.50 -3.54 5.45
C HIS A 93 -11.81 -4.09 6.85
N PRO A 94 -12.85 -3.57 7.54
CA PRO A 94 -13.22 -4.05 8.87
C PRO A 94 -13.56 -5.55 8.91
N ALA A 95 -13.97 -6.15 7.79
CA ALA A 95 -14.25 -7.59 7.69
C ALA A 95 -12.99 -8.48 7.52
N SER A 96 -11.83 -7.91 7.19
CA SER A 96 -10.62 -8.68 6.83
C SER A 96 -9.64 -8.88 7.99
N PHE A 97 -9.94 -8.36 9.18
CA PHE A 97 -9.16 -8.57 10.40
C PHE A 97 -9.64 -9.77 11.24
N GLY A 98 -10.40 -10.70 10.63
CA GLY A 98 -10.97 -11.86 11.30
C GLY A 98 -10.35 -13.22 10.95
N LEU A 99 -9.27 -13.30 10.17
CA LEU A 99 -8.68 -14.61 9.81
C LEU A 99 -7.17 -14.68 10.04
N LYS A 100 -6.86 -15.45 11.09
CA LYS A 100 -5.55 -15.99 11.53
C LYS A 100 -4.68 -15.06 12.38
N THR A 101 -5.11 -14.80 13.61
CA THR A 101 -4.17 -14.99 14.72
C THR A 101 -3.80 -16.47 14.75
N ARG A 102 -2.51 -16.77 14.56
CA ARG A 102 -1.98 -18.12 14.79
C ARG A 102 -2.21 -18.45 16.27
N PRO A 103 -2.84 -19.58 16.64
CA PRO A 103 -2.67 -20.08 17.99
C PRO A 103 -1.20 -20.47 18.13
N GLU A 104 -0.60 -19.93 19.17
CA GLU A 104 0.78 -20.17 19.56
C GLU A 104 1.01 -21.67 19.74
N GLU A 105 2.17 -22.13 19.28
CA GLU A 105 2.74 -23.40 19.69
C GLU A 105 2.79 -23.44 21.22
N THR A 106 2.05 -24.34 21.84
CA THR A 106 2.45 -24.93 23.12
C THR A 106 2.03 -26.39 23.10
N LEU A 107 2.85 -27.19 22.43
CA LEU A 107 2.98 -28.62 22.69
C LEU A 107 3.77 -28.73 23.99
N HIS A 108 3.08 -29.00 25.10
CA HIS A 108 3.69 -29.67 26.24
C HIS A 108 2.83 -30.87 26.59
N LEU A 109 3.44 -32.04 26.34
CA LEU A 109 3.08 -33.34 26.88
C LEU A 109 2.99 -33.31 28.40
#